data_AF-A0A1G2U7I0-F1
#
_entry.id   AF-A0A1G2U7I0-F1
#
_cell.length_a   1.000
_cell.length_b   1.000
_cell.length_c   1.000
_cell.angle_alpha   90.00
_cell.angle_beta   90.00
_cell.angle_gamma   90.00
#
_symmetry.space_group_name_H-M   'P 1'
#
loop_
_entity.id
_entity.type
_entity.pdbx_description
1 polymer ?
#
loop_
_entity_poly.entity_id
_entity_poly.type
_entity_poly.pdbx_seq_one_letter_code
_entity_poly.pdbx_strand_id
1 'polypeptide(L)'
;MPHVSSNRLDDEKRKALYREFVKALEKAFDAEKGFGVMQEFLTFTEKEMFAKRLAVIALLKKNISVYKISSVLKMSRVTIDTMSAKYEAGRYDLIIRTALKEKGVLDILDDIVENLNTAGGLMPPYIGRRKYKSST
;
A
#
# COMPACT_ATOMS: atom_id res chain seq x y z
N MET A 1 8.68 -15.86 2.82
CA MET A 1 7.78 -16.17 1.69
C MET A 1 6.72 -17.14 2.19
N PRO A 2 5.45 -17.06 1.74
CA PRO A 2 4.48 -18.08 2.08
C PRO A 2 4.94 -19.42 1.48
N HIS A 3 5.10 -20.43 2.33
CA HIS A 3 5.39 -21.79 1.89
C HIS A 3 4.11 -22.36 1.29
N VAL A 4 4.05 -22.39 -0.04
CA VAL A 4 2.95 -23.05 -0.76
C VAL A 4 3.28 -24.54 -0.87
N SER A 5 2.36 -25.39 -0.40
CA SER A 5 2.50 -26.85 -0.46
C SER A 5 2.81 -27.33 -1.88
N SER A 6 3.66 -28.36 -1.99
CA SER A 6 3.97 -29.03 -3.26
C SER A 6 2.77 -29.79 -3.84
N ASN A 7 1.78 -30.11 -3.01
CA ASN A 7 0.53 -30.72 -3.46
C ASN A 7 -0.40 -29.63 -4.04
N ARG A 8 -0.40 -29.50 -5.37
CA ARG A 8 -1.10 -28.42 -6.06
C ARG A 8 -2.52 -28.85 -6.42
N LEU A 9 -3.47 -27.96 -6.13
CA LEU A 9 -4.82 -28.05 -6.67
C LEU A 9 -4.78 -27.92 -8.20
N ASP A 10 -5.64 -28.70 -8.86
CA ASP A 10 -5.93 -28.55 -10.28
C ASP A 10 -6.28 -27.08 -10.62
N ASP A 11 -5.91 -26.65 -11.83
CA ASP A 11 -6.00 -25.27 -12.27
C ASP A 11 -7.43 -24.72 -12.24
N GLU A 12 -8.41 -25.53 -12.61
CA GLU A 12 -9.82 -25.13 -12.57
C GLU A 12 -10.32 -24.97 -11.14
N LYS A 13 -10.01 -25.95 -10.28
CA LYS A 13 -10.37 -25.93 -8.86
C LYS A 13 -9.74 -24.76 -8.14
N ARG A 14 -8.48 -24.44 -8.44
CA ARG A 14 -7.77 -23.27 -7.89
C ARG A 14 -8.45 -21.96 -8.29
N LYS A 15 -8.83 -21.81 -9.56
CA LYS A 15 -9.56 -20.61 -10.04
C LYS A 15 -10.93 -20.49 -9.41
N ALA A 16 -11.66 -21.59 -9.24
CA ALA A 16 -12.95 -21.61 -8.56
C ALA A 16 -12.80 -21.19 -7.09
N LEU A 17 -11.84 -21.79 -6.38
CA LEU A 17 -11.55 -21.44 -4.99
C LEU A 17 -11.18 -19.95 -4.84
N TYR A 18 -10.32 -19.43 -5.73
CA TYR A 18 -9.95 -18.02 -5.70
C TYR A 18 -11.17 -17.10 -5.92
N ARG A 19 -12.10 -17.47 -6.81
CA ARG A 19 -13.33 -16.70 -7.02
C ARG A 19 -14.23 -16.68 -5.80
N GLU A 20 -14.45 -17.83 -5.16
CA GLU A 20 -15.25 -17.90 -3.93
C GLU A 20 -14.59 -17.15 -2.77
N PHE A 21 -13.27 -17.20 -2.68
CA PHE A 21 -12.50 -16.40 -1.73
C PHE A 21 -12.75 -14.89 -1.92
N VAL A 22 -12.64 -14.38 -3.15
CA VAL A 22 -12.88 -12.95 -3.44
C VAL A 22 -14.32 -12.55 -3.10
N LYS A 23 -15.32 -13.37 -3.46
CA LYS A 23 -16.73 -13.10 -3.10
C LYS A 23 -16.96 -13.06 -1.59
N ALA A 24 -16.32 -13.94 -0.83
CA ALA A 24 -16.43 -13.96 0.63
C ALA A 24 -15.84 -12.67 1.23
N LEU A 25 -14.70 -12.21 0.69
CA LEU A 25 -14.10 -10.94 1.10
C LEU A 25 -14.99 -9.74 0.77
N GLU A 26 -15.54 -9.67 -0.44
CA GLU A 26 -16.45 -8.58 -0.85
C GLU A 26 -17.61 -8.42 0.13
N LYS A 27 -18.24 -9.54 0.52
CA LYS A 27 -19.32 -9.56 1.52
C LYS A 27 -18.85 -9.10 2.90
N ALA A 28 -17.64 -9.48 3.30
CA ALA A 28 -17.07 -9.08 4.58
C ALA A 28 -16.76 -7.58 4.65
N PHE A 29 -16.33 -6.99 3.53
CA PHE A 29 -15.99 -5.56 3.45
C PHE A 29 -17.21 -4.63 3.38
N ASP A 30 -18.35 -5.10 2.85
CA ASP A 30 -19.59 -4.33 2.76
C ASP A 30 -20.23 -4.03 4.14
N ALA A 31 -19.98 -4.89 5.13
CA ALA A 31 -20.65 -4.85 6.43
C ALA A 31 -19.99 -3.95 7.50
N GLU A 32 -19.12 -2.99 7.13
CA GLU A 32 -18.21 -2.21 8.01
C GLU A 32 -17.27 -3.05 8.92
N LYS A 33 -17.39 -4.38 8.89
CA LYS A 33 -16.58 -5.34 9.66
C LYS A 33 -15.27 -5.73 8.96
N GLY A 34 -15.00 -5.16 7.78
CA GLY A 34 -13.88 -5.55 6.94
C GLY A 34 -12.51 -5.50 7.64
N PHE A 35 -12.31 -4.52 8.53
CA PHE A 35 -11.07 -4.44 9.31
C PHE A 35 -10.88 -5.63 10.25
N GLY A 36 -11.93 -6.04 10.99
CA GLY A 36 -11.88 -7.20 11.89
C GLY A 36 -11.65 -8.51 11.13
N VAL A 37 -12.31 -8.68 9.98
CA VAL A 37 -12.11 -9.88 9.13
C VAL A 37 -10.66 -9.95 8.62
N MET A 38 -10.07 -8.84 8.19
CA MET A 38 -8.65 -8.80 7.82
C MET A 38 -7.73 -9.07 9.01
N GLN A 39 -8.14 -8.69 10.23
CA GLN A 39 -7.36 -8.97 11.43
C GLN A 39 -7.28 -10.45 11.75
N GLU A 40 -8.39 -11.18 11.57
CA GLU A 40 -8.47 -12.62 11.80
C GLU A 40 -7.85 -13.44 10.67
N PHE A 41 -8.06 -13.01 9.42
CA PHE A 41 -7.63 -13.77 8.25
C PHE A 41 -6.14 -13.66 7.96
N LEU A 42 -5.56 -12.46 8.11
CA LEU A 42 -4.16 -12.21 7.77
C LEU A 42 -3.27 -12.28 9.00
N THR A 43 -2.09 -12.89 8.83
CA THR A 43 -1.02 -12.77 9.83
C THR A 43 -0.49 -11.34 9.91
N PHE A 44 0.19 -11.00 11.01
CA PHE A 44 0.84 -9.70 11.18
C PHE A 44 1.77 -9.37 10.01
N THR A 45 2.61 -10.32 9.61
CA THR A 45 3.56 -10.15 8.50
C THR A 45 2.85 -9.97 7.16
N GLU A 46 1.75 -10.67 6.91
CA GLU A 46 0.98 -10.51 5.67
C GLU A 46 0.30 -9.14 5.60
N LYS A 47 -0.26 -8.64 6.69
CA LYS A 47 -0.82 -7.28 6.76
C LYS A 47 0.21 -6.24 6.37
N GLU A 48 1.39 -6.33 6.98
CA GLU A 48 2.49 -5.40 6.68
C GLU A 48 2.96 -5.53 5.21
N MET A 49 3.08 -6.75 4.69
CA MET A 49 3.48 -6.98 3.30
C MET A 49 2.46 -6.41 2.29
N PHE A 50 1.16 -6.62 2.51
CA PHE A 50 0.12 -6.12 1.62
C PHE A 50 0.00 -4.60 1.69
N ALA A 51 0.04 -4.01 2.89
CA ALA A 51 0.02 -2.56 3.09
C ALA A 51 1.20 -1.88 2.39
N LYS A 52 2.43 -2.38 2.58
CA LYS A 52 3.62 -1.85 1.91
C LYS A 52 3.54 -1.96 0.39
N ARG A 53 3.05 -3.10 -0.14
CA ARG A 53 2.88 -3.26 -1.60
C ARG A 53 1.90 -2.24 -2.17
N LEU A 54 0.77 -2.00 -1.51
CA LEU A 54 -0.19 -0.98 -1.93
C LEU A 54 0.43 0.42 -1.89
N ALA A 55 1.19 0.73 -0.82
CA ALA A 55 1.91 1.99 -0.69
C ALA A 55 2.93 2.21 -1.83
N VAL A 56 3.70 1.17 -2.21
CA VAL A 56 4.63 1.25 -3.36
C VAL A 56 3.88 1.65 -4.64
N ILE A 57 2.74 1.01 -4.94
CA ILE A 57 1.96 1.32 -6.16
C ILE A 57 1.49 2.78 -6.14
N ALA A 58 1.00 3.24 -5.00
CA ALA A 58 0.56 4.63 -4.83
C ALA A 58 1.70 5.65 -4.95
N LEU A 59 2.88 5.36 -4.40
CA LEU A 59 4.05 6.23 -4.51
C LEU A 59 4.64 6.25 -5.93
N LEU A 60 4.61 5.12 -6.64
CA LEU A 60 4.99 5.05 -8.06
C LEU A 60 4.04 5.88 -8.93
N LYS A 61 2.73 5.83 -8.65
CA LYS A 61 1.72 6.70 -9.30
C LYS A 61 2.04 8.19 -9.12
N LYS A 62 2.68 8.56 -8.01
CA LYS A 62 3.14 9.93 -7.71
C LYS A 62 4.54 10.26 -8.25
N ASN A 63 5.12 9.37 -9.05
CA ASN A 63 6.48 9.50 -9.60
C ASN A 63 7.58 9.63 -8.52
N ILE A 64 7.38 9.03 -7.34
CA ILE A 64 8.44 8.99 -6.31
C ILE A 64 9.50 7.98 -6.72
N SER A 65 10.78 8.34 -6.57
CA SER A 65 11.90 7.49 -6.97
C SER A 65 11.97 6.20 -6.14
N VAL A 66 12.35 5.09 -6.79
CA VAL A 66 12.52 3.78 -6.15
C VAL A 66 13.43 3.83 -4.92
N TYR A 67 14.50 4.63 -5.00
CA TYR A 67 15.41 4.86 -3.87
C TYR A 67 14.68 5.40 -2.64
N LYS A 68 13.86 6.45 -2.81
CA LYS A 68 13.10 7.08 -1.73
C LYS A 68 12.02 6.15 -1.18
N ILE A 69 11.34 5.41 -2.06
CA ILE A 69 10.35 4.39 -1.64
C ILE A 69 11.03 3.32 -0.77
N SER A 70 12.22 2.87 -1.14
CA SER A 70 12.98 1.86 -0.39
C SER A 70 13.36 2.35 1.00
N SER A 71 13.87 3.58 1.12
CA SER A 71 14.27 4.15 2.41
C SER A 71 13.08 4.37 3.34
N VAL A 72 11.93 4.75 2.79
CA VAL A 72 10.69 5.04 3.52
C VAL A 72 10.00 3.77 4.00
N LEU A 73 9.72 2.83 3.10
CA LEU A 73 8.96 1.62 3.42
C LEU A 73 9.81 0.50 4.04
N LYS A 74 11.13 0.71 4.15
CA LYS A 74 12.11 -0.29 4.61
C LYS A 74 11.97 -1.61 3.85
N MET A 75 11.77 -1.52 2.53
CA MET A 75 11.69 -2.67 1.64
C MET A 75 12.97 -2.79 0.82
N SER A 76 13.36 -4.03 0.50
CA SER A 76 14.52 -4.27 -0.35
C SER A 76 14.37 -3.62 -1.72
N ARG A 77 15.46 -3.06 -2.26
CA ARG A 77 15.48 -2.45 -3.60
C ARG A 77 14.99 -3.41 -4.68
N VAL A 78 15.49 -4.65 -4.66
CA VAL A 78 15.10 -5.70 -5.62
C VAL A 78 13.57 -5.89 -5.67
N THR A 79 12.89 -5.84 -4.52
CA THR A 79 11.42 -5.95 -4.48
C THR A 79 10.75 -4.75 -5.15
N ILE A 80 11.22 -3.54 -4.86
CA ILE A 80 10.63 -2.32 -5.42
C ILE A 80 10.95 -2.20 -6.91
N ASP A 81 12.16 -2.53 -7.35
CA ASP A 81 12.54 -2.55 -8.77
C ASP A 81 11.62 -3.50 -9.56
N THR A 82 11.37 -4.70 -9.01
CA THR A 82 10.43 -5.66 -9.61
C THR A 82 9.00 -5.09 -9.69
N MET A 83 8.58 -4.34 -8.67
CA MET A 83 7.26 -3.71 -8.67
C MET A 83 7.19 -2.52 -9.62
N SER A 84 8.25 -1.71 -9.73
CA SER A 84 8.37 -0.61 -10.67
C SER A 84 8.30 -1.12 -12.11
N ALA A 85 9.03 -2.18 -12.46
CA ALA A 85 8.93 -2.80 -13.78
C ALA A 85 7.49 -3.27 -14.10
N LYS A 86 6.77 -3.82 -13.13
CA LYS A 86 5.35 -4.20 -13.29
C LYS A 86 4.44 -2.99 -13.44
N TYR A 87 4.73 -1.90 -12.74
CA TYR A 87 4.01 -0.64 -12.84
C TYR A 87 4.17 -0.04 -14.24
N GLU A 88 5.39 0.06 -14.76
CA GLU A 88 5.66 0.55 -16.12
C GLU A 88 5.00 -0.33 -17.19
N ALA A 89 4.87 -1.63 -16.93
CA ALA A 89 4.14 -2.56 -17.79
C ALA A 89 2.61 -2.50 -17.64
N GLY A 90 2.05 -1.52 -16.93
CA GLY A 90 0.60 -1.33 -16.75
C GLY A 90 -0.09 -2.41 -15.91
N ARG A 91 0.65 -3.23 -15.16
CA ARG A 91 0.08 -4.38 -14.41
C ARG A 91 -0.74 -3.97 -13.19
N TYR A 92 -0.74 -2.69 -12.81
CA TYR A 92 -1.48 -2.14 -11.68
C TYR A 92 -2.60 -1.18 -12.07
N ASP A 93 -2.90 -1.04 -13.36
CA ASP A 93 -3.90 -0.08 -13.88
C ASP A 93 -5.26 -0.19 -13.20
N LEU A 94 -5.73 -1.42 -12.95
CA LEU A 94 -7.01 -1.64 -12.28
C LEU A 94 -7.02 -1.03 -10.87
N ILE A 95 -6.01 -1.34 -10.06
CA ILE A 95 -5.87 -0.83 -8.67
C ILE A 95 -5.74 0.70 -8.69
N ILE A 96 -4.98 1.24 -9.65
CA ILE A 96 -4.77 2.68 -9.80
C ILE A 96 -6.07 3.42 -10.12
N ARG A 97 -6.94 2.82 -10.95
CA ARG A 97 -8.20 3.38 -11.41
C ARG A 97 -9.35 3.19 -10.43
N THR A 98 -9.33 2.13 -9.62
CA THR A 98 -10.38 1.83 -8.63
C THR A 98 -10.00 2.32 -7.24
N ALA A 99 -9.04 1.66 -6.59
CA ALA A 99 -8.72 1.86 -5.18
C ALA A 99 -7.92 3.14 -4.90
N LEU A 100 -7.11 3.60 -5.85
CA LEU A 100 -6.25 4.79 -5.67
C LEU A 100 -6.81 6.04 -6.35
N LYS A 101 -8.10 6.05 -6.69
CA LYS A 101 -8.76 7.21 -7.31
C LYS A 101 -9.17 8.26 -6.26
N GLU A 102 -9.47 7.84 -5.04
CA GLU A 102 -9.83 8.72 -3.94
C GLU A 102 -8.59 9.35 -3.29
N LYS A 103 -8.66 10.66 -3.01
CA LYS A 103 -7.53 11.45 -2.48
C LYS A 103 -7.01 10.93 -1.13
N GLY A 104 -7.90 10.45 -0.25
CA GLY A 104 -7.54 10.11 1.13
C GLY A 104 -6.47 9.02 1.30
N VAL A 105 -6.42 8.01 0.42
CA VAL A 105 -5.38 6.96 0.47
C VAL A 105 -4.01 7.51 0.09
N LEU A 106 -3.99 8.50 -0.81
CA LEU A 106 -2.77 9.14 -1.26
C LEU A 106 -2.27 10.16 -0.22
N ASP A 107 -3.15 10.86 0.48
CA ASP A 107 -2.79 11.90 1.45
C ASP A 107 -2.05 11.32 2.68
N ILE A 108 -2.48 10.17 3.20
CA ILE A 108 -1.79 9.46 4.31
C ILE A 108 -0.35 9.07 3.93
N LEU A 109 -0.13 8.74 2.66
CA LEU A 109 1.20 8.37 2.17
C LEU A 109 2.10 9.60 1.97
N ASP A 110 1.52 10.76 1.67
CA ASP A 110 2.27 12.03 1.62
C ASP A 110 2.72 12.42 3.02
N ASP A 111 1.86 12.33 4.02
CA ASP A 111 2.23 12.58 5.42
C ASP A 111 3.39 11.67 5.87
N ILE A 112 3.37 10.39 5.49
CA ILE A 112 4.47 9.46 5.80
C ILE A 112 5.77 9.90 5.11
N VAL A 113 5.70 10.31 3.85
CA VAL A 113 6.88 10.75 3.09
C VAL A 113 7.43 12.10 3.59
N GLU A 114 6.56 13.04 3.94
CA GLU A 114 6.92 14.35 4.47
C GLU A 114 7.59 14.23 5.84
N ASN A 115 6.97 13.52 6.78
CA ASN A 115 7.52 13.31 8.12
C ASN A 115 8.90 12.62 8.11
N LEU A 116 9.15 11.74 7.13
CA LEU A 116 10.45 11.10 6.97
C LEU A 116 11.53 12.01 6.37
N ASN A 117 11.17 13.00 5.54
CA ASN A 117 12.11 14.02 5.09
C ASN A 117 12.46 15.01 6.21
N THR A 118 11.53 15.24 7.15
CA THR A 118 11.72 16.12 8.31
C THR A 118 12.60 15.47 9.39
N ALA A 119 12.47 14.15 9.61
CA ALA A 119 13.26 13.40 10.59
C ALA A 119 14.74 13.20 10.20
N GLY A 120 15.15 13.63 8.99
CA GLY A 120 16.53 13.63 8.50
C GLY A 120 17.30 14.95 8.65
N GLY A 121 16.71 15.97 9.30
CA GLY A 121 17.47 17.14 9.78
C GLY A 121 17.84 18.21 8.74
N LEU A 122 17.10 18.36 7.62
CA LEU A 122 17.42 19.42 6.63
C LEU A 122 16.28 20.41 6.31
N MET A 123 15.07 20.24 6.85
CA MET A 123 14.03 21.25 6.64
C MET A 123 12.95 21.19 7.72
N PRO A 124 12.56 22.32 8.34
CA PRO A 124 11.39 22.34 9.21
C PRO A 124 10.13 22.04 8.38
N PRO A 125 9.14 21.35 8.98
CA PRO A 125 7.91 20.99 8.27
C PRO A 125 7.17 22.27 7.89
N TYR A 126 6.78 22.39 6.62
CA TYR A 126 6.04 23.55 6.12
C TYR A 126 4.58 23.47 6.57
N ILE A 127 4.35 23.56 7.88
CA ILE A 127 3.02 23.72 8.45
C ILE A 127 2.59 25.15 8.14
N GLY A 128 1.72 25.27 7.15
CA GLY A 128 1.18 26.53 6.66
C GLY A 128 0.63 27.42 7.78
N ARG A 129 1.16 28.65 7.82
CA ARG A 129 0.51 29.91 8.25
C ARG A 129 -0.69 29.76 9.20
N ARG A 130 -0.44 29.87 10.51
CA ARG A 130 -1.39 30.47 11.45
C ARG A 130 -0.74 31.65 12.19
N LYS A 131 -1.38 32.80 11.97
CA LYS A 131 -1.12 34.17 12.43
C LYS A 131 -0.42 34.27 13.79
N TYR A 132 0.68 35.03 13.85
CA TYR A 132 1.05 35.75 15.06
C TYR A 132 -0.08 36.73 15.38
N LYS A 133 -0.85 36.47 16.44
CA LYS A 133 -1.38 37.57 17.24
C LYS A 133 -0.27 37.93 18.20
N SER A 134 0.41 39.04 17.93
CA SER A 134 1.22 39.72 18.93
C SER A 134 0.33 40.05 20.13
N SER A 135 0.70 39.53 21.28
CA SER A 135 0.26 40.00 22.58
C SER A 135 0.79 41.42 22.78
N THR A 136 -0.13 42.39 22.82
CA THR A 136 0.01 43.63 23.56
C THR A 136 -1.28 43.86 24.32
#